data_AF-A0A355YJX0-F1
#
_entry.id   AF-A0A355YJX0-F1
#
_cell.length_a   1.000
_cell.length_b   1.000
_cell.length_c   1.000
_cell.angle_alpha   90.00
_cell.angle_beta   90.00
_cell.angle_gamma   90.00
#
_symmetry.space_group_name_H-M   'P 1'
#
loop_
_entity.id
_entity.type
_entity.pdbx_description
1 polymer ?
#
loop_
_entity_poly.entity_id
_entity_poly.type
_entity_poly.pdbx_seq_one_letter_code
_entity_poly.pdbx_strand_id
1 'polypeptide(L)'
;MDYFHAFWVGGLICALVQILMEKTKLMPGRIMVLLVCSGAVFGALGLYEPFQEFAGAGASVPLLGFGNTLWKGIREAVDTDGLIGIFRGGFTASAAGICAALVFGYLASLVFDSKMKK
;
A
#
# COMPACT_ATOMS: atom_id res chain seq x y z
N MET A 1 -7.81 9.10 -20.05
CA MET A 1 -6.51 9.57 -19.55
C MET A 1 -6.12 8.87 -18.25
N ASP A 2 -7.07 8.62 -17.35
CA ASP A 2 -6.81 8.00 -16.05
C ASP A 2 -6.17 6.61 -16.11
N TYR A 3 -6.59 5.74 -17.03
CA TYR A 3 -5.95 4.43 -17.23
C TYR A 3 -4.48 4.55 -17.69
N PHE A 4 -4.18 5.56 -18.50
CA PHE A 4 -2.81 5.80 -18.96
C PHE A 4 -1.95 6.30 -17.80
N HIS A 5 -2.43 7.29 -17.03
CA HIS A 5 -1.75 7.78 -15.82
C HIS A 5 -1.52 6.66 -14.80
N ALA A 6 -2.54 5.84 -14.54
CA ALA A 6 -2.42 4.69 -13.65
C ALA A 6 -1.38 3.68 -14.13
N PHE A 7 -1.37 3.36 -15.44
CA PHE A 7 -0.43 2.41 -16.00
C PHE A 7 1.03 2.89 -15.90
N TRP A 8 1.35 4.11 -16.37
CA TRP A 8 2.74 4.55 -16.40
C TRP A 8 3.27 4.92 -15.02
N VAL A 9 2.45 5.52 -14.15
CA VAL A 9 2.88 5.84 -12.77
C VAL A 9 3.10 4.56 -11.98
N GLY A 10 2.18 3.60 -12.07
CA GLY A 10 2.33 2.29 -11.44
C GLY A 10 3.58 1.55 -11.98
N GLY A 11 3.75 1.55 -13.30
CA GLY A 11 4.93 0.98 -13.96
C GLY A 11 6.25 1.64 -13.51
N LEU A 12 6.25 2.96 -13.36
CA LEU A 12 7.41 3.70 -12.86
C LEU A 12 7.75 3.34 -11.40
N ILE A 13 6.74 3.28 -10.52
CA ILE A 13 6.93 2.84 -9.13
C ILE A 13 7.52 1.43 -9.09
N CYS A 14 6.98 0.51 -9.89
CA CYS A 14 7.50 -0.85 -10.00
C CYS A 14 8.96 -0.86 -10.48
N ALA A 15 9.31 -0.11 -11.52
CA ALA A 15 10.67 -0.01 -12.04
C ALA A 15 11.64 0.56 -10.99
N LEU A 16 11.24 1.58 -10.24
CA LEU A 16 12.04 2.15 -9.15
C LEU A 16 12.27 1.13 -8.03
N VAL A 17 11.26 0.36 -7.67
CA VAL A 17 11.37 -0.70 -6.66
C VAL A 17 12.27 -1.84 -7.16
N GLN A 18 12.17 -2.23 -8.44
CA GLN A 18 13.06 -3.22 -9.04
C GLN A 18 14.52 -2.74 -9.02
N ILE A 19 14.78 -1.49 -9.38
CA ILE A 19 16.12 -0.90 -9.28
C ILE A 19 16.62 -0.94 -7.84
N LEU A 20 15.77 -0.58 -6.87
CA LEU A 20 16.13 -0.64 -5.45
C LEU A 20 16.46 -2.06 -5.01
N MET A 21 15.72 -3.08 -5.47
CA MET A 21 15.98 -4.49 -5.19
C MET A 21 17.28 -4.98 -5.82
N GLU A 22 17.58 -4.59 -7.05
CA GLU A 22 18.75 -5.09 -7.80
C GLU A 22 20.05 -4.36 -7.46
N LYS A 23 19.98 -3.05 -7.17
CA LYS A 23 21.15 -2.21 -6.92
C LYS A 23 21.53 -2.09 -5.46
N THR A 24 20.68 -2.56 -4.54
CA THR A 24 20.99 -2.53 -3.10
C THR A 24 21.01 -3.93 -2.50
N LYS A 25 21.63 -4.08 -1.33
CA LYS A 25 21.62 -5.32 -0.54
C LYS A 25 20.40 -5.41 0.39
N LEU A 26 19.36 -4.63 0.13
CA LEU A 26 18.16 -4.61 0.97
C LEU A 26 17.37 -5.89 0.76
N MET A 27 17.03 -6.56 1.85
CA MET A 27 16.08 -7.67 1.81
C MET A 27 14.71 -7.16 1.33
N PRO A 28 13.93 -7.97 0.59
CA PRO A 28 12.60 -7.58 0.11
C PRO A 28 11.70 -7.00 1.21
N GLY A 29 11.76 -7.56 2.42
CA GLY A 29 11.02 -7.06 3.58
C GLY A 29 11.35 -5.60 3.94
N ARG A 30 12.62 -5.19 3.84
CA ARG A 30 13.03 -3.80 4.13
C ARG A 30 12.49 -2.81 3.09
N ILE A 31 12.43 -3.25 1.83
CA ILE A 31 11.91 -2.44 0.74
C ILE A 31 10.40 -2.25 0.89
N MET A 32 9.67 -3.31 1.25
CA MET A 32 8.24 -3.23 1.54
C MET A 32 7.95 -2.23 2.68
N VAL A 33 8.69 -2.32 3.79
CA VAL A 33 8.55 -1.38 4.92
C VAL A 33 8.87 0.05 4.49
N LEU A 34 9.95 0.27 3.74
CA LEU A 34 10.31 1.59 3.22
C LEU A 34 9.19 2.22 2.40
N LEU A 35 8.56 1.46 1.50
CA LEU A 35 7.45 1.95 0.68
C LEU A 35 6.24 2.34 1.53
N VAL A 36 5.85 1.50 2.49
CA VAL A 36 4.72 1.79 3.38
C VAL A 36 5.00 3.02 4.23
N CYS A 37 6.19 3.12 4.84
CA CYS A 37 6.58 4.27 5.64
C CYS A 37 6.64 5.55 4.81
N SER A 38 7.20 5.49 3.59
CA SER A 38 7.27 6.65 2.69
C SER A 38 5.87 7.12 2.29
N GLY A 39 4.96 6.18 2.00
CA GLY A 39 3.56 6.47 1.74
C GLY A 39 2.85 7.16 2.90
N ALA A 40 3.08 6.69 4.14
CA ALA A 40 2.53 7.31 5.34
C ALA A 40 3.08 8.73 5.56
N VAL A 41 4.38 8.94 5.35
CA VAL A 41 5.02 10.27 5.46
C VAL A 41 4.46 11.22 4.41
N PHE A 42 4.36 10.81 3.15
CA PHE A 42 3.76 11.63 2.09
C PHE A 42 2.27 11.90 2.34
N GLY A 43 1.55 10.96 2.93
CA GLY A 43 0.17 11.16 3.40
C GLY A 43 0.10 12.23 4.51
N ALA A 44 1.02 12.16 5.49
CA ALA A 44 1.11 13.14 6.57
C ALA A 44 1.45 14.55 6.09
N LEU A 45 2.29 14.66 5.05
CA LEU A 45 2.62 15.93 4.41
C LEU A 45 1.50 16.45 3.48
N GLY A 46 0.41 15.70 3.28
CA GLY A 46 -0.67 16.06 2.33
C GLY A 46 -0.26 15.97 0.86
N LEU A 47 0.93 15.45 0.56
CA LEU A 47 1.45 15.32 -0.81
C LEU A 47 0.89 14.10 -1.53
N TYR A 48 0.44 13.09 -0.79
CA TYR A 48 -0.07 11.86 -1.39
C TYR A 48 -1.42 12.02 -2.07
N GLU A 49 -2.27 12.91 -1.57
CA GLU A 49 -3.61 13.15 -2.11
C GLU A 49 -3.60 13.68 -3.54
N PRO A 50 -2.91 14.80 -3.85
CA PRO A 50 -2.82 15.29 -5.23
C PRO A 50 -2.07 14.31 -6.13
N PHE A 51 -1.08 13.59 -5.59
CA PHE A 51 -0.38 12.54 -6.33
C PHE A 51 -1.32 11.39 -6.72
N GLN A 52 -2.16 10.95 -5.79
CA GLN A 52 -3.13 9.88 -6.01
C GLN A 52 -4.27 10.33 -6.92
N GLU A 53 -4.70 11.58 -6.87
CA GLU A 53 -5.71 12.13 -7.79
C GLU A 53 -5.22 12.12 -9.23
N PHE A 54 -3.94 12.46 -9.45
CA PHE A 54 -3.32 12.40 -10.78
C PHE A 54 -3.08 10.96 -11.27
N ALA A 55 -2.54 10.10 -10.41
CA ALA A 55 -2.10 8.75 -10.78
C ALA A 55 -3.20 7.68 -10.67
N GLY A 56 -4.30 7.97 -9.97
CA GLY A 56 -5.38 7.02 -9.69
C GLY A 56 -4.87 5.70 -9.10
N ALA A 57 -5.27 4.59 -9.72
CA ALA A 57 -4.87 3.24 -9.33
C ALA A 57 -3.34 3.01 -9.36
N GLY A 58 -2.60 3.79 -10.16
CA GLY A 58 -1.14 3.71 -10.23
C GLY A 58 -0.45 4.10 -8.93
N ALA A 59 -1.08 4.94 -8.10
CA ALA A 59 -0.58 5.32 -6.78
C ALA A 59 -1.33 4.65 -5.62
N SER A 60 -2.61 4.30 -5.78
CA SER A 60 -3.38 3.71 -4.68
C SER A 60 -3.14 2.21 -4.46
N VAL A 61 -2.80 1.46 -5.51
CA VAL A 61 -2.61 -0.01 -5.44
C VAL A 61 -1.23 -0.43 -4.89
N PRO A 62 -0.11 0.23 -5.22
CA PRO A 62 1.19 -0.13 -4.66
C PRO A 62 1.27 0.03 -3.13
N LEU A 63 2.27 -0.59 -2.49
CA LEU A 63 2.50 -0.48 -1.03
C LEU A 63 2.65 0.97 -0.53
N LEU A 64 3.09 1.86 -1.41
CA LEU A 64 3.12 3.31 -1.16
C LEU A 64 1.71 3.84 -0.83
N GLY A 65 0.68 3.40 -1.57
CA GLY A 65 -0.72 3.80 -1.36
C GLY A 65 -1.29 3.24 -0.08
N PHE A 66 -0.93 2.00 0.25
CA PHE A 66 -1.28 1.37 1.51
C PHE A 66 -0.79 2.19 2.72
N GLY A 67 0.42 2.76 2.64
CA GLY A 67 0.95 3.68 3.66
C GLY A 67 0.09 4.93 3.86
N ASN A 68 -0.37 5.56 2.79
CA ASN A 68 -1.28 6.71 2.85
C ASN A 68 -2.64 6.33 3.45
N THR A 69 -3.20 5.17 3.08
CA THR A 69 -4.45 4.67 3.68
C THR A 69 -4.33 4.46 5.19
N LEU A 70 -3.21 3.92 5.67
CA LEU A 70 -2.94 3.79 7.10
C LEU A 70 -2.90 5.15 7.80
N TRP A 71 -2.21 6.14 7.22
CA TRP A 71 -2.16 7.48 7.77
C TRP A 71 -3.55 8.11 7.89
N LYS A 72 -4.36 8.04 6.83
CA LYS A 72 -5.73 8.56 6.82
C LYS A 72 -6.60 7.90 7.88
N GLY A 73 -6.54 6.58 7.98
CA GLY A 73 -7.27 5.82 9.00
C GLY A 73 -6.88 6.18 10.43
N ILE A 74 -5.58 6.37 10.69
CA ILE A 74 -5.10 6.82 11.99
C ILE A 74 -5.58 8.25 12.28
N ARG A 75 -5.44 9.17 11.33
CA ARG A 75 -5.87 10.56 11.49
C ARG A 75 -7.36 10.65 11.82
N GLU A 76 -8.20 9.98 11.04
CA GLU A 76 -9.66 9.95 11.26
C GLU A 76 -10.02 9.37 12.63
N ALA A 77 -9.40 8.25 13.02
CA ALA A 77 -9.66 7.65 14.33
C ALA A 77 -9.15 8.50 15.50
N VAL A 78 -8.05 9.25 15.31
CA VAL A 78 -7.57 10.19 16.32
C VAL A 78 -8.52 11.38 16.45
N ASP A 79 -9.06 11.87 15.35
CA ASP A 79 -10.04 12.96 15.34
C ASP A 79 -11.35 12.54 16.03
N THR A 80 -11.75 11.26 15.97
CA THR A 80 -12.99 10.75 16.61
C THR A 80 -12.80 10.22 18.03
N ASP A 81 -11.78 9.38 18.24
CA ASP A 81 -11.60 8.60 19.47
C ASP A 81 -10.48 9.17 20.36
N GLY A 82 -9.78 10.22 19.91
CA GLY A 82 -8.64 10.80 20.59
C GLY A 82 -7.41 9.88 20.55
N LEU A 83 -6.61 9.86 21.62
CA LEU A 83 -5.33 9.13 21.66
C LEU A 83 -5.45 7.61 21.40
N ILE A 84 -6.58 6.99 21.74
CA ILE A 84 -6.81 5.56 21.46
C ILE A 84 -6.93 5.28 19.95
N GLY A 85 -7.32 6.30 19.18
CA GLY A 85 -7.44 6.25 17.72
C GLY A 85 -6.12 5.90 17.01
N ILE A 86 -4.97 6.22 17.62
CA ILE A 86 -3.64 5.88 17.09
C ILE A 86 -3.51 4.37 16.89
N PHE A 87 -4.03 3.59 17.83
CA PHE A 87 -3.93 2.13 17.78
C PHE A 87 -4.99 1.53 16.87
N ARG A 88 -6.23 2.03 16.93
CA ARG A 88 -7.37 1.42 16.21
C ARG A 88 -7.43 1.82 14.74
N GLY A 89 -7.12 3.06 14.40
CA GLY A 89 -7.37 3.64 13.08
C GLY A 89 -6.68 2.89 11.95
N GLY A 90 -5.38 2.62 12.09
CA GLY A 90 -4.59 1.90 11.08
C GLY A 90 -5.09 0.49 10.81
N PHE A 91 -5.44 -0.27 11.86
CA PHE A 91 -6.01 -1.62 11.69
C PHE A 91 -7.37 -1.57 11.01
N THR A 92 -8.22 -0.61 11.37
CA THR A 92 -9.57 -0.52 10.81
C THR A 92 -9.54 -0.14 9.33
N ALA A 93 -8.69 0.83 8.95
CA ALA A 93 -8.56 1.29 7.57
C ALA A 93 -7.92 0.25 6.62
N SER A 94 -7.08 -0.65 7.14
CA SER A 94 -6.47 -1.72 6.35
C SER A 94 -7.21 -3.06 6.41
N ALA A 95 -8.15 -3.23 7.34
CA ALA A 95 -8.85 -4.49 7.58
C ALA A 95 -9.52 -5.05 6.31
N ALA A 96 -10.24 -4.21 5.56
CA ALA A 96 -10.95 -4.65 4.36
C ALA A 96 -10.00 -5.23 3.30
N GLY A 97 -8.87 -4.55 3.04
CA GLY A 97 -7.88 -5.00 2.06
C GLY A 97 -7.19 -6.30 2.48
N ILE A 98 -6.82 -6.42 3.76
CA ILE A 98 -6.18 -7.63 4.30
C ILE A 98 -7.16 -8.80 4.30
N CYS A 99 -8.41 -8.60 4.73
CA CYS A 99 -9.46 -9.62 4.68
C CYS A 99 -9.74 -10.07 3.25
N ALA A 100 -9.84 -9.15 2.29
CA ALA A 100 -10.01 -9.48 0.89
C ALA A 100 -8.84 -10.33 0.38
N ALA A 101 -7.60 -9.94 0.66
CA ALA A 101 -6.41 -10.70 0.25
C ALA A 101 -6.42 -12.13 0.82
N LEU A 102 -6.79 -12.30 2.10
CA LEU A 102 -6.89 -13.61 2.75
C LEU A 102 -8.01 -14.46 2.16
N VAL A 103 -9.22 -13.92 2.03
CA VAL A 103 -10.40 -14.66 1.54
C VAL A 103 -10.21 -15.07 0.08
N PHE A 104 -9.81 -14.15 -0.79
CA PHE A 104 -9.57 -14.49 -2.20
C PHE A 104 -8.36 -15.41 -2.38
N GLY A 105 -7.31 -15.24 -1.57
CA GLY A 105 -6.18 -16.17 -1.54
C GLY A 105 -6.62 -17.60 -1.18
N TYR A 106 -7.49 -17.74 -0.17
CA TYR A 106 -8.05 -19.02 0.22
C TYR A 106 -8.96 -19.61 -0.88
N LEU A 107 -9.87 -18.82 -1.45
CA LEU A 107 -10.74 -19.28 -2.54
C LEU A 107 -9.93 -19.74 -3.76
N ALA A 108 -8.87 -19.02 -4.12
CA ALA A 108 -7.97 -19.42 -5.19
C ALA A 108 -7.29 -20.76 -4.90
N SER A 109 -6.92 -21.03 -3.65
CA SER A 109 -6.30 -22.31 -3.24
C SER A 109 -7.23 -23.52 -3.35
N LEU A 110 -8.56 -23.32 -3.42
CA LEU A 110 -9.53 -24.40 -3.63
C LEU A 110 -9.60 -24.87 -5.09
N VAL A 111 -9.29 -23.97 -6.03
CA VAL A 111 -9.34 -24.26 -7.48
C VAL A 111 -7.95 -24.58 -8.01
N PHE A 112 -6.92 -23.99 -7.43
CA PHE A 112 -5.53 -24.12 -7.87
C PHE A 112 -4.66 -24.70 -6.76
N ASP A 113 -3.89 -25.73 -7.09
CA ASP A 113 -2.87 -26.26 -6.20
C ASP A 113 -1.78 -25.21 -5.93
N SER A 114 -1.68 -24.76 -4.68
CA SER A 114 -0.55 -23.95 -4.22
C SER A 114 0.72 -24.81 -4.21
N LYS A 115 1.44 -24.82 -5.34
CA LYS A 115 2.78 -25.40 -5.40
C LYS A 115 3.76 -24.45 -4.72
N MET A 116 4.13 -24.74 -3.48
CA MET A 116 5.38 -24.21 -2.95
C MET A 116 6.53 -24.74 -3.83
N LYS A 117 7.25 -23.85 -4.52
CA LYS A 117 8.51 -24.23 -5.17
C LYS A 117 9.44 -24.79 -4.08
N LYS A 118 9.82 -26.06 -4.24
CA LYS A 118 10.95 -26.65 -3.50
C LYS A 118 12.24 -25.94 -3.87
#